data_AF-A0A0G0WV16-F1
#
_entry.id   AF-A0A0G0WV16-F1
#
_cell.length_a   1.000
_cell.length_b   1.000
_cell.length_c   1.000
_cell.angle_alpha   90.00
_cell.angle_beta   90.00
_cell.angle_gamma   90.00
#
_symmetry.space_group_name_H-M   'P 1'
#
loop_
_entity.id
_entity.type
_entity.pdbx_description
1 polymer ?
#
loop_
_entity_poly.entity_id
_entity_poly.type
_entity_poly.pdbx_seq_one_letter_code
_entity_poly.pdbx_strand_id
1 'polypeptide(L)'
;MKKRIIFFGSIGFIILVGVGLGLITQTKKSLYEFVNVQRGTLVERVLATGTVKKSDEISLAFAASGRVKLISVKVGEHAETGKEFARLDTASIEAQIRNAEAAFDVAEANLIKAQAGASAQDIAVAEALVTEEIVALTRKSAASAATFFTSALWIAS
;
A
#
# COMPACT_ATOMS: atom_id res chain seq x y z
N MET A 1 117.16 -10.90 -62.31
CA MET A 1 116.49 -9.85 -61.48
C MET A 1 114.95 -9.86 -61.54
N LYS A 2 114.30 -10.56 -62.49
CA LYS A 2 112.82 -10.53 -62.69
C LYS A 2 111.97 -11.36 -61.70
N LYS A 3 112.55 -12.35 -61.00
CA LYS A 3 111.81 -13.26 -60.10
C LYS A 3 111.36 -12.62 -58.77
N ARG A 4 112.04 -11.56 -58.30
CA ARG A 4 111.68 -10.87 -57.05
C ARG A 4 110.42 -10.00 -57.20
N ILE A 5 110.22 -9.39 -58.37
CA ILE A 5 109.07 -8.51 -58.65
C ILE A 5 107.75 -9.31 -58.69
N ILE A 6 107.78 -10.53 -59.24
CA ILE A 6 106.60 -11.40 -59.32
C ILE A 6 106.18 -11.86 -57.91
N PHE A 7 107.13 -12.08 -57.00
CA PHE A 7 106.86 -12.51 -55.63
C PHE A 7 106.26 -11.39 -54.76
N PHE A 8 106.75 -10.15 -54.90
CA PHE A 8 106.14 -9.00 -54.22
C PHE A 8 104.75 -8.65 -54.81
N GLY A 9 104.54 -8.84 -56.11
CA GLY A 9 103.24 -8.64 -56.76
C GLY A 9 102.16 -9.63 -56.29
N SER A 10 102.50 -10.91 -56.09
CA SER A 10 101.52 -11.91 -55.61
C SER A 10 101.14 -11.68 -54.15
N ILE A 11 102.08 -11.27 -53.31
CA ILE A 11 101.83 -10.88 -51.91
C ILE A 11 100.90 -9.65 -51.85
N GLY A 12 101.15 -8.65 -52.69
CA GLY A 12 100.26 -7.49 -52.79
C GLY A 12 98.84 -7.88 -53.21
N PHE A 13 98.70 -8.79 -54.18
CA PHE A 13 97.40 -9.26 -54.66
C PHE A 13 96.63 -10.07 -53.60
N ILE A 14 97.31 -10.94 -52.85
CA ILE A 14 96.70 -11.72 -51.76
C ILE A 14 96.19 -10.80 -50.64
N ILE A 15 96.96 -9.77 -50.28
CA ILE A 15 96.54 -8.77 -49.30
C ILE A 15 95.31 -8.00 -49.80
N LEU A 16 95.30 -7.59 -51.07
CA LEU A 16 94.20 -6.85 -51.66
C LEU A 16 92.90 -7.68 -51.72
N VAL A 17 93.01 -8.97 -52.06
CA VAL A 17 91.87 -9.90 -52.08
C VAL A 17 91.37 -10.21 -50.66
N GLY A 18 92.28 -10.40 -49.70
CA GLY A 18 91.92 -10.62 -48.29
C GLY A 18 91.19 -9.43 -47.68
N VAL A 19 91.65 -8.20 -47.95
CA VAL A 19 90.98 -6.97 -47.51
C VAL A 19 89.63 -6.78 -48.22
N GLY A 20 89.58 -7.03 -49.54
CA GLY A 20 88.33 -6.94 -50.31
C GLY A 20 87.26 -7.91 -49.81
N LEU A 21 87.63 -9.15 -49.49
CA LEU A 21 86.71 -10.15 -48.93
C LEU A 21 86.31 -9.83 -47.48
N GLY A 22 87.22 -9.27 -46.68
CA GLY A 22 86.94 -8.83 -45.31
C GLY A 22 85.93 -7.67 -45.24
N LEU A 23 85.90 -6.81 -46.26
CA LEU A 23 84.92 -5.72 -46.35
C LEU A 23 83.55 -6.19 -46.84
N ILE A 24 83.49 -7.20 -47.72
CA ILE A 24 82.22 -7.77 -48.24
C ILE A 24 81.47 -8.60 -47.18
N THR A 25 82.20 -9.17 -46.22
CA THR A 25 81.64 -10.02 -45.15
C THR A 25 81.23 -9.26 -43.89
N GLN A 26 81.20 -7.91 -43.92
CA GLN A 26 80.61 -7.12 -42.83
C GLN A 26 79.09 -7.24 -42.83
N THR A 27 78.65 -8.32 -42.20
CA THR A 27 77.28 -8.72 -41.87
C THR A 27 76.44 -7.57 -41.33
N LYS A 28 75.28 -7.33 -41.95
CA LYS A 28 74.23 -6.42 -41.46
C LYS A 28 73.82 -6.83 -40.05
N LYS A 29 74.27 -6.08 -39.05
CA LYS A 29 73.88 -6.27 -37.65
C LYS A 29 72.42 -5.82 -37.51
N SER A 30 71.53 -6.79 -37.30
CA SER A 30 70.10 -6.52 -37.12
C SER A 30 69.89 -5.51 -35.98
N LEU A 31 69.15 -4.45 -36.28
CA LEU A 31 68.74 -3.41 -35.33
C LEU A 31 67.44 -3.87 -34.66
N TYR A 32 67.56 -4.57 -33.54
CA TYR A 32 66.43 -4.78 -32.63
C TYR A 32 66.60 -3.88 -31.42
N GLU A 33 65.61 -3.02 -31.20
CA GLU A 33 65.47 -2.22 -30.00
C GLU A 33 64.66 -3.02 -28.99
N PHE A 34 65.29 -3.41 -27.88
CA PHE A 34 64.62 -4.11 -26.79
C PHE A 34 64.24 -3.12 -25.71
N VAL A 35 63.00 -3.21 -25.23
CA VAL A 35 62.52 -2.44 -24.08
C VAL A 35 62.22 -3.41 -22.94
N ASN A 36 62.71 -3.07 -21.74
CA ASN A 36 62.42 -3.84 -20.54
C ASN A 36 60.97 -3.65 -20.11
N VAL A 37 60.20 -4.74 -20.08
CA VAL A 37 58.83 -4.74 -19.54
C VAL A 37 58.85 -4.84 -18.02
N GLN A 38 58.22 -3.87 -17.35
CA GLN A 38 58.03 -3.88 -15.90
C GLN A 38 56.59 -4.30 -15.57
N ARG A 39 56.43 -5.19 -14.59
CA ARG A 39 55.10 -5.57 -14.10
C ARG A 39 54.62 -4.51 -13.10
N GLY A 40 53.48 -3.91 -13.39
CA GLY A 40 52.75 -3.03 -12.49
C GLY A 40 51.29 -3.46 -12.38
N THR A 41 50.61 -3.05 -11.31
CA THR A 41 49.18 -3.31 -11.13
C THR A 41 48.38 -2.38 -12.04
N LEU A 42 47.71 -2.95 -13.05
CA LEU A 42 46.77 -2.22 -13.88
C LEU A 42 45.41 -2.19 -13.18
N VAL A 43 44.99 -1.00 -12.73
CA VAL A 43 43.67 -0.80 -12.13
C VAL A 43 42.71 -0.34 -13.22
N GLU A 44 41.95 -1.28 -13.76
CA GLU A 44 40.86 -0.99 -14.70
C GLU A 44 39.63 -0.54 -13.92
N ARG A 45 39.26 0.74 -14.03
CA ARG A 45 38.06 1.29 -13.40
C ARG A 45 36.92 1.27 -14.39
N VAL A 46 35.96 0.39 -14.19
CA VAL A 46 34.69 0.40 -14.93
C VAL A 46 33.78 1.46 -14.31
N LEU A 47 33.45 2.51 -15.08
CA LEU A 47 32.50 3.54 -14.68
C LEU A 47 31.10 3.09 -15.11
N ALA A 48 30.34 2.53 -14.18
CA ALA A 48 28.93 2.20 -14.41
C ALA A 48 28.05 3.41 -14.07
N THR A 49 27.34 3.95 -15.05
CA THR A 49 26.28 4.94 -14.82
C THR A 49 24.97 4.21 -14.53
N GLY A 50 24.39 4.46 -13.36
CA GLY A 50 23.07 3.96 -12.99
C GLY A 50 22.17 5.10 -12.54
N THR A 51 20.89 5.01 -12.86
CA THR A 51 19.89 5.96 -12.36
C THR A 51 19.43 5.50 -10.97
N VAL A 52 19.69 6.31 -9.95
CA VAL A 52 19.16 6.06 -8.60
C VAL A 52 17.67 6.38 -8.60
N LYS A 53 16.85 5.37 -8.32
CA LYS A 53 15.42 5.55 -8.04
C LYS A 53 15.17 5.34 -6.56
N LYS A 54 14.24 6.11 -5.99
CA LYS A 54 13.76 5.86 -4.63
C LYS A 54 13.16 4.46 -4.55
N SER A 55 13.39 3.80 -3.41
CA SER A 55 12.88 2.46 -3.11
C SER A 55 11.35 2.43 -3.06
N ASP A 56 10.75 3.47 -2.46
CA ASP A 56 9.32 3.51 -2.17
C ASP A 56 8.70 4.82 -2.67
N GLU A 57 7.80 4.71 -3.63
CA GLU A 57 6.94 5.78 -4.12
C GLU A 57 5.49 5.35 -3.92
N ILE A 58 4.73 6.11 -3.14
CA ILE A 58 3.33 5.80 -2.82
C ILE A 58 2.47 6.96 -3.33
N SER A 59 1.53 6.64 -4.20
CA SER A 59 0.49 7.58 -4.62
C SER A 59 -0.62 7.58 -3.57
N LEU A 60 -0.80 8.71 -2.88
CA LEU A 60 -1.86 8.88 -1.88
C LEU A 60 -3.18 9.19 -2.58
N ALA A 61 -4.18 8.33 -2.36
CA ALA A 61 -5.55 8.53 -2.83
C ALA A 61 -6.53 8.36 -1.66
N PHE A 62 -7.67 9.05 -1.73
CA PHE A 62 -8.74 8.85 -0.76
C PHE A 62 -9.50 7.56 -1.06
N ALA A 63 -9.82 6.79 -0.02
CA ALA A 63 -10.60 5.56 -0.15
C ALA A 63 -12.07 5.81 -0.55
N ALA A 64 -12.60 6.99 -0.21
CA ALA A 64 -13.95 7.41 -0.54
C ALA A 64 -13.91 8.61 -1.50
N SER A 65 -14.93 8.70 -2.37
CA SER A 65 -15.14 9.88 -3.21
C SER A 65 -15.73 11.01 -2.36
N GLY A 66 -15.23 12.24 -2.56
CA GLY A 66 -15.66 13.39 -1.79
C GLY A 66 -14.92 14.66 -2.16
N ARG A 67 -15.37 15.79 -1.61
CA ARG A 67 -14.69 17.08 -1.76
C ARG A 67 -13.62 17.21 -0.69
N VAL A 68 -12.45 17.71 -1.05
CA VAL A 68 -11.39 18.03 -0.06
C VAL A 68 -11.82 19.27 0.71
N LYS A 69 -11.88 19.16 2.03
CA LYS A 69 -12.20 20.25 2.95
C LYS A 69 -10.95 21.03 3.35
N LEU A 70 -9.85 20.33 3.56
CA LEU A 70 -8.61 20.93 4.04
C LEU A 70 -7.39 20.15 3.54
N ILE A 71 -6.30 20.86 3.25
CA ILE A 71 -4.97 20.31 2.99
C ILE A 71 -4.04 20.87 4.08
N SER A 72 -3.44 19.98 4.87
CA SER A 72 -2.70 20.34 6.09
C SER A 72 -1.18 20.43 5.86
N VAL A 73 -0.69 20.13 4.66
CA VAL A 73 0.74 20.04 4.35
C VAL A 73 1.14 20.94 3.19
N LYS A 74 2.41 21.35 3.18
CA LYS A 74 3.00 22.09 2.06
C LYS A 74 3.84 21.18 1.17
N VAL A 75 3.98 21.57 -0.09
CA VAL A 75 4.86 20.87 -1.04
C VAL A 75 6.31 20.93 -0.55
N GLY A 76 6.97 19.78 -0.47
CA GLY A 76 8.36 19.65 0.01
C GLY A 76 8.50 19.38 1.52
N GLU A 77 7.40 19.33 2.26
CA GLU A 77 7.41 19.01 3.69
C GLU A 77 7.67 17.52 3.95
N HIS A 78 8.37 17.20 5.04
CA HIS A 78 8.61 15.81 5.44
C HIS A 78 7.32 15.17 5.98
N ALA A 79 7.08 13.95 5.49
CA ALA A 79 5.96 13.09 5.85
C ALA A 79 6.35 12.20 7.04
N GLU A 80 5.52 12.19 8.07
CA GLU A 80 5.65 11.29 9.23
C GLU A 80 4.43 10.37 9.31
N THR A 81 4.61 9.18 9.86
CA THR A 81 3.52 8.22 10.04
C THR A 81 2.44 8.79 10.95
N GLY A 82 1.18 8.73 10.49
CA GLY A 82 0.03 9.24 11.25
C GLY A 82 -0.25 10.73 11.04
N LYS A 83 0.57 11.44 10.27
CA LYS A 83 0.29 12.84 9.91
C LYS A 83 -0.86 12.93 8.93
N GLU A 84 -1.80 13.83 9.19
CA GLU A 84 -2.89 14.12 8.27
C GLU A 84 -2.40 15.02 7.13
N PHE A 85 -2.54 14.55 5.90
CA PHE A 85 -2.16 15.32 4.70
C PHE A 85 -3.33 16.16 4.18
N ALA A 86 -4.52 15.58 4.18
CA ALA A 86 -5.75 16.22 3.72
C ALA A 86 -6.99 15.55 4.31
N ARG A 87 -8.05 16.34 4.48
CA ARG A 87 -9.34 15.91 5.02
C ARG A 87 -10.44 16.06 3.98
N LEU A 88 -11.29 15.05 3.82
CA LEU A 88 -12.52 15.18 3.05
C LEU A 88 -13.63 15.87 3.85
N ASP A 89 -14.60 16.45 3.17
CA ASP A 89 -15.82 16.96 3.78
C ASP A 89 -16.74 15.79 4.21
N THR A 90 -16.76 15.53 5.52
CA THR A 90 -17.46 14.39 6.15
C THR A 90 -18.85 14.74 6.68
N ALA A 91 -19.37 15.94 6.46
CA ALA A 91 -20.61 16.42 7.10
C ALA A 91 -21.82 15.47 6.87
N SER A 92 -21.95 14.93 5.65
CA SER A 92 -23.01 13.96 5.32
C SER A 92 -22.81 12.63 6.04
N ILE A 93 -21.57 12.15 6.14
CA ILE A 93 -21.24 10.88 6.81
C ILE A 93 -21.50 11.02 8.31
N GLU A 94 -21.07 12.13 8.92
CA GLU A 94 -21.33 12.42 10.33
C GLU A 94 -22.83 12.50 10.64
N ALA A 95 -23.64 13.07 9.74
CA ALA A 95 -25.09 13.07 9.90
C ALA A 95 -25.68 11.64 9.83
N GLN A 96 -25.17 10.79 8.93
CA GLN A 96 -25.60 9.40 8.84
C GLN A 96 -25.22 8.59 10.09
N ILE A 97 -24.02 8.82 10.64
CA ILE A 97 -23.58 8.20 11.90
C ILE A 97 -24.53 8.58 13.04
N ARG A 98 -24.81 9.88 13.22
CA ARG A 98 -25.75 10.33 14.26
C ARG A 98 -27.15 9.74 14.10
N ASN A 99 -27.64 9.61 12.88
CA ASN A 99 -28.93 8.97 12.62
C ASN A 99 -28.91 7.48 12.98
N ALA A 100 -27.80 6.78 12.70
CA ALA A 100 -27.64 5.37 13.06
C ALA A 100 -27.52 5.17 14.57
N GLU A 101 -26.79 6.04 15.27
CA GLU A 101 -26.70 6.06 16.73
C GLU A 101 -28.08 6.28 17.37
N ALA A 102 -28.85 7.27 16.91
CA ALA A 102 -30.20 7.50 17.41
C ALA A 102 -31.15 6.32 17.15
N ALA A 103 -31.02 5.65 16.00
CA ALA A 103 -31.80 4.44 15.71
C ALA A 103 -31.41 3.27 16.61
N PHE A 104 -30.12 3.14 16.94
CA PHE A 104 -29.63 2.16 17.89
C PHE A 104 -30.19 2.41 19.30
N ASP A 105 -30.14 3.65 19.79
CA ASP A 105 -30.67 4.02 21.11
C ASP A 105 -32.17 3.73 21.25
N VAL A 106 -32.95 4.00 20.19
CA VAL A 106 -34.39 3.67 20.16
C VAL A 106 -34.60 2.16 20.19
N ALA A 107 -33.81 1.40 19.43
CA ALA A 107 -33.90 -0.06 19.40
C ALA A 107 -33.53 -0.66 20.77
N GLU A 108 -32.49 -0.15 21.41
CA GLU A 108 -32.07 -0.56 22.75
C GLU A 108 -33.14 -0.23 23.80
N ALA A 109 -33.70 0.98 23.76
CA ALA A 109 -34.78 1.37 24.66
C ALA A 109 -36.02 0.48 24.48
N ASN A 110 -36.36 0.10 23.25
CA ASN A 110 -37.46 -0.82 22.97
C ASN A 110 -37.16 -2.24 23.45
N LEU A 111 -35.92 -2.71 23.33
CA LEU A 111 -35.49 -4.00 23.85
C LEU A 111 -35.58 -4.02 25.38
N ILE A 112 -35.11 -2.98 26.07
CA ILE A 112 -35.23 -2.83 27.52
C ILE A 112 -36.71 -2.82 27.93
N LYS A 113 -37.56 -2.06 27.24
CA LYS A 113 -39.01 -2.05 27.50
C LYS A 113 -39.64 -3.43 27.30
N ALA A 114 -39.29 -4.13 26.22
CA ALA A 114 -39.81 -5.46 25.95
C ALA A 114 -39.35 -6.49 27.01
N GLN A 115 -38.11 -6.37 27.49
CA GLN A 115 -37.56 -7.21 28.56
C GLN A 115 -38.15 -6.90 29.94
N ALA A 116 -38.41 -5.62 30.22
CA ALA A 116 -39.04 -5.18 31.47
C ALA A 116 -40.51 -5.65 31.59
N GLY A 117 -41.15 -5.98 30.46
CA GLY A 117 -42.54 -6.45 30.43
C GLY A 117 -43.55 -5.33 30.63
N ALA A 118 -44.82 -5.70 30.85
CA ALA A 118 -45.89 -4.73 31.09
C ALA A 118 -45.68 -4.04 32.45
N SER A 119 -45.81 -2.71 32.47
CA SER A 119 -45.71 -1.96 33.73
C SER A 119 -46.88 -2.28 34.65
N ALA A 120 -46.73 -2.07 35.96
CA ALA A 120 -47.82 -2.26 36.91
C ALA A 120 -49.05 -1.40 36.57
N GLN A 121 -48.83 -0.24 35.94
CA GLN A 121 -49.88 0.64 35.43
C GLN A 121 -50.62 0.01 34.25
N ASP A 122 -49.89 -0.58 33.29
CA ASP A 122 -50.49 -1.26 32.14
C ASP A 122 -51.31 -2.47 32.59
N ILE A 123 -50.83 -3.22 33.59
CA ILE A 123 -51.55 -4.35 34.19
C ILE A 123 -52.83 -3.86 34.89
N ALA A 124 -52.75 -2.82 35.71
CA ALA A 124 -53.91 -2.28 36.40
C ALA A 124 -54.99 -1.74 35.43
N VAL A 125 -54.58 -1.11 34.32
CA VAL A 125 -55.50 -0.67 33.27
C VAL A 125 -56.13 -1.88 32.56
N ALA A 126 -55.35 -2.90 32.24
CA ALA A 126 -55.87 -4.13 31.63
C ALA A 126 -56.86 -4.85 32.57
N GLU A 127 -56.57 -4.93 33.86
CA GLU A 127 -57.47 -5.49 34.88
C GLU A 127 -58.75 -4.66 35.03
N ALA A 128 -58.66 -3.32 34.99
CA ALA A 128 -59.82 -2.43 35.02
C ALA A 128 -60.75 -2.64 33.82
N LEU A 129 -60.18 -2.82 32.61
CA LEU A 129 -60.96 -3.09 31.40
C LEU A 129 -61.67 -4.45 31.47
N VAL A 130 -60.98 -5.49 31.95
CA VAL A 130 -61.58 -6.82 32.11
C VAL A 130 -62.70 -6.81 33.16
N THR A 131 -62.50 -6.10 34.26
CA THR A 131 -63.54 -5.98 35.31
C THR A 131 -64.75 -5.18 34.82
N GLU A 132 -64.55 -4.12 34.03
CA GLU A 132 -65.66 -3.39 33.38
C GLU A 132 -66.47 -4.31 32.45
N GLU A 133 -65.80 -5.11 31.60
CA GLU A 133 -66.45 -6.05 30.68
C GLU A 133 -67.26 -7.12 31.45
N ILE A 134 -66.70 -7.69 32.53
CA ILE A 134 -67.40 -8.68 33.39
C ILE A 134 -68.63 -8.07 34.05
N VAL A 135 -68.52 -6.83 34.55
CA VAL A 135 -69.65 -6.11 35.16
C VAL A 135 -70.73 -5.84 34.12
N ALA A 136 -70.36 -5.46 32.89
CA ALA A 136 -71.31 -5.26 31.80
C ALA A 136 -72.04 -6.55 31.40
N LEU A 137 -71.32 -7.68 31.29
CA LEU A 137 -71.90 -8.98 31.01
C LEU A 137 -72.85 -9.45 32.12
N THR A 138 -72.46 -9.26 33.38
CA THR A 138 -73.27 -9.63 34.56
C THR A 138 -74.56 -8.81 34.63
N ARG A 139 -74.48 -7.51 34.35
CA ARG A 139 -75.65 -6.64 34.25
C ARG A 139 -76.58 -7.09 33.12
N LYS A 140 -76.03 -7.48 31.97
CA LYS A 140 -76.81 -7.96 30.81
C LYS A 140 -77.54 -9.28 31.13
N SER A 141 -76.88 -10.23 31.80
CA SER A 141 -77.52 -11.48 32.24
C SER A 141 -78.58 -11.25 33.33
N ALA A 142 -78.30 -10.41 34.32
CA ALA A 142 -79.25 -10.09 35.39
C ALA A 142 -80.51 -9.36 34.88
N ALA A 143 -80.35 -8.43 33.91
CA ALA A 143 -81.47 -7.76 33.27
C ALA A 143 -82.37 -8.74 32.49
N SER A 144 -81.77 -9.72 31.79
CA SER A 144 -82.55 -10.75 31.09
C SER A 144 -83.34 -11.63 32.06
N ALA A 145 -82.77 -12.05 33.20
CA ALA A 145 -83.45 -12.88 34.19
C ALA A 145 -84.65 -12.17 34.87
N ALA A 146 -84.52 -10.87 35.15
CA ALA A 146 -85.60 -10.06 35.72
C ALA A 146 -86.80 -9.90 34.76
N THR A 147 -86.56 -9.90 33.45
CA THR A 147 -87.60 -9.72 32.43
C THR A 147 -88.48 -10.97 32.27
N PHE A 148 -87.97 -12.16 32.57
CA PHE A 148 -88.74 -13.41 32.52
C PHE A 148 -89.65 -13.60 33.75
N PHE A 149 -89.32 -13.00 34.89
CA PHE A 149 -90.12 -13.14 36.12
C PHE A 149 -91.33 -12.19 36.15
N THR A 150 -91.22 -11.01 35.54
CA THR A 150 -92.33 -10.05 35.46
C THR A 150 -93.41 -10.45 34.45
N SER A 151 -93.05 -11.15 33.38
CA SER A 151 -94.04 -11.67 32.42
C SER A 151 -94.85 -12.84 32.96
N ALA A 152 -94.28 -13.65 33.86
CA ALA A 152 -94.99 -14.76 34.50
C ALA A 152 -96.03 -14.30 35.54
N LEU A 153 -95.84 -13.13 36.17
CA LEU A 153 -96.78 -12.59 37.17
C LEU A 153 -98.02 -11.92 36.54
N TRP A 154 -97.96 -11.53 35.27
CA TRP A 154 -99.07 -10.89 34.56
C TRP A 154 -100.07 -11.88 33.94
N ILE A 155 -99.70 -13.17 33.79
CA ILE A 155 -100.55 -14.20 33.17
C ILE A 155 -101.37 -14.99 34.21
N ALA A 156 -101.09 -14.83 35.51
CA ALA A 156 -101.73 -15.59 36.59
C ALA A 156 -102.83 -14.83 37.37
N SER A 157 -103.29 -13.67 36.88
CA SER A 157 -104.42 -12.89 37.40
C SER A 157 -105.48 -12.69 36.33
#